data_AF-Q47225-F1
#
_entry.id   AF-Q47225-F1
#
_cell.length_a   1.000
_cell.length_b   1.000
_cell.length_c   1.000
_cell.angle_alpha   90.00
_cell.angle_beta   90.00
_cell.angle_gamma   90.00
#
_symmetry.space_group_name_H-M   'P 1'
#
loop_
_entity.id
_entity.type
_entity.pdbx_description
1 polymer ?
#
loop_
_entity_poly.entity_id
_entity_poly.type
_entity_poly.pdbx_seq_one_letter_code
_entity_poly.pdbx_strand_id
1 'polypeptide(L)'
;MSYLNLRLYQRNTQCLHIRKHRLAGFFVRLFVACAFAAQAPLSSAELYFNPRFLADDPQAVADLSRFENGQELPPGTYRVDIYLNNGYMATRDV
;
A
#
# COMPACT_ATOMS: atom_id res chain seq x y z
N MET A 1 3.70 24.27 -61.11
CA MET A 1 4.25 23.81 -59.82
C MET A 1 3.19 23.49 -58.73
N SER A 2 1.88 23.55 -59.01
CA SER A 2 0.84 23.48 -57.96
C SER A 2 0.45 22.04 -57.51
N TYR A 3 0.42 21.07 -58.43
CA TYR A 3 -0.08 19.72 -58.14
C TYR A 3 0.81 18.87 -57.21
N LEU A 4 2.13 19.09 -57.21
CA LEU A 4 3.06 18.37 -56.34
C LEU A 4 2.91 18.79 -54.86
N ASN A 5 2.71 20.08 -54.60
CA ASN A 5 2.47 20.59 -53.24
C ASN A 5 1.15 20.08 -52.65
N LEU A 6 0.10 19.98 -53.48
CA LEU A 6 -1.19 19.45 -53.03
C LEU A 6 -1.10 17.96 -52.65
N ARG A 7 -0.40 17.15 -53.45
CA ARG A 7 -0.17 15.73 -53.12
C ARG A 7 0.70 15.55 -51.88
N LEU A 8 1.70 16.39 -51.67
CA LEU A 8 2.53 16.35 -50.46
C LEU A 8 1.74 16.75 -49.21
N TYR A 9 0.90 17.79 -49.31
CA TYR A 9 0.03 18.22 -48.22
C TYR A 9 -0.97 17.12 -47.83
N GLN A 10 -1.64 16.52 -48.82
CA GLN A 10 -2.60 15.44 -48.62
C GLN A 10 -1.95 14.16 -48.07
N ARG A 11 -0.68 13.89 -48.41
CA ARG A 11 0.08 12.76 -47.85
C ARG A 11 0.55 13.02 -46.41
N ASN A 12 0.90 14.27 -46.09
CA ASN A 12 1.28 14.68 -44.73
C ASN A 12 0.09 14.64 -43.76
N THR A 13 -1.10 15.07 -44.19
CA THR A 13 -2.32 15.00 -43.35
C THR A 13 -2.72 13.55 -43.07
N GLN A 14 -2.64 12.67 -44.06
CA GLN A 14 -2.87 11.23 -43.91
C GLN A 14 -1.86 10.57 -42.94
N CYS A 15 -0.57 10.89 -43.07
CA CYS A 15 0.48 10.36 -42.18
C CYS A 15 0.34 10.86 -40.72
N LEU A 16 0.01 12.14 -40.54
CA LEU A 16 -0.29 12.73 -39.23
C LEU A 16 -1.51 12.09 -38.57
N HIS A 17 -2.55 11.78 -39.36
CA HIS A 17 -3.74 11.12 -38.86
C HIS A 17 -3.43 9.71 -38.36
N ILE A 18 -2.70 8.90 -39.15
CA ILE A 18 -2.27 7.55 -38.77
C ILE A 18 -1.36 7.57 -37.51
N ARG A 19 -0.45 8.55 -37.39
CA ARG A 19 0.38 8.74 -36.19
C ARG A 19 -0.42 9.12 -34.96
N LYS A 20 -1.40 10.02 -35.09
CA LYS A 20 -2.29 10.42 -33.98
C LYS A 20 -3.12 9.24 -33.47
N HIS A 21 -3.67 8.42 -34.36
CA HIS A 21 -4.44 7.23 -33.98
C HIS A 21 -3.58 6.16 -33.29
N ARG A 22 -2.33 5.99 -33.72
CA ARG A 22 -1.36 5.09 -33.05
C ARG A 22 -0.95 5.57 -31.65
N LEU A 23 -0.73 6.88 -31.46
CA LEU A 23 -0.42 7.43 -30.13
C LEU A 23 -1.63 7.40 -29.20
N ALA A 24 -2.83 7.72 -29.70
CA ALA A 24 -4.06 7.67 -28.91
C ALA A 24 -4.33 6.25 -28.39
N GLY A 25 -4.17 5.23 -29.25
CA GLY A 25 -4.30 3.83 -28.83
C GLY A 25 -3.26 3.40 -27.78
N PHE A 26 -2.05 3.96 -27.83
CA PHE A 26 -1.02 3.71 -26.82
C PHE A 26 -1.40 4.29 -25.45
N PHE A 27 -1.86 5.55 -25.42
CA PHE A 27 -2.30 6.18 -24.17
C PHE A 27 -3.52 5.47 -23.57
N VAL A 28 -4.50 5.05 -24.38
CA VAL A 28 -5.66 4.29 -23.89
C VAL A 28 -5.22 2.97 -23.27
N ARG A 29 -4.32 2.23 -23.93
CA ARG A 29 -3.78 0.97 -23.39
C ARG A 29 -3.00 1.17 -22.10
N LEU A 30 -2.20 2.24 -22.02
CA LEU A 30 -1.46 2.60 -20.80
C LEU A 30 -2.41 2.96 -19.66
N PHE A 31 -3.46 3.74 -19.95
CA PHE A 31 -4.47 4.12 -18.96
C PHE A 31 -5.24 2.91 -18.42
N VAL A 32 -5.64 1.99 -19.31
CA VAL A 32 -6.30 0.74 -18.94
C VAL A 32 -5.38 -0.15 -18.11
N ALA A 33 -4.10 -0.27 -18.49
CA ALA A 33 -3.12 -1.07 -17.74
C ALA A 33 -2.86 -0.48 -16.34
N CYS A 34 -2.68 0.84 -16.22
CA CYS A 34 -2.53 1.51 -14.92
C CYS A 34 -3.78 1.39 -14.05
N ALA A 35 -4.97 1.57 -14.64
CA ALA A 35 -6.23 1.38 -13.92
C ALA A 35 -6.36 -0.06 -13.38
N PHE A 36 -5.90 -1.06 -14.14
CA PHE A 36 -5.94 -2.46 -13.73
C PHE A 36 -4.91 -2.79 -12.63
N ALA A 37 -3.72 -2.19 -12.68
CA ALA A 37 -2.68 -2.35 -11.66
C ALA A 37 -3.01 -1.64 -10.34
N ALA A 38 -3.76 -0.53 -10.39
CA ALA A 38 -4.22 0.19 -9.20
C ALA A 38 -5.27 -0.58 -8.37
N GLN A 39 -5.83 -1.67 -8.92
CA GLN A 39 -6.78 -2.55 -8.23
C GLN A 39 -6.10 -3.55 -7.30
N ALA A 40 -4.76 -3.57 -7.26
CA ALA A 40 -4.05 -4.49 -6.39
C ALA A 40 -4.51 -4.26 -4.95
N PRO A 41 -5.10 -5.27 -4.27
CA PRO A 41 -5.47 -5.13 -2.89
C PRO A 41 -4.20 -4.82 -2.10
N LEU A 42 -4.26 -3.78 -1.27
CA LEU A 42 -3.30 -3.57 -0.21
C LEU A 42 -3.47 -4.74 0.76
N SER A 43 -2.76 -5.86 0.51
CA SER A 43 -2.81 -6.98 1.43
C SER A 43 -2.05 -6.60 2.70
N SER A 44 -2.78 -6.32 3.76
CA SER A 44 -2.20 -6.31 5.11
C SER A 44 -2.07 -7.77 5.53
N ALA A 45 -0.86 -8.23 5.85
CA ALA A 45 -0.69 -9.53 6.46
C ALA A 45 -1.20 -9.44 7.90
N GLU A 46 -2.31 -10.10 8.20
CA GLU A 46 -2.83 -10.20 9.56
C GLU A 46 -1.83 -10.98 10.42
N LEU A 47 -1.47 -10.42 11.58
CA LEU A 47 -0.57 -11.08 12.52
C LEU A 47 -1.33 -12.21 13.20
N TYR A 48 -0.74 -13.41 13.25
CA TYR A 48 -1.32 -14.57 13.90
C TYR A 48 -0.34 -15.15 14.91
N PHE A 49 -0.83 -15.46 16.11
CA PHE A 49 -0.04 -16.08 17.16
C PHE A 49 -0.66 -17.40 17.62
N ASN A 50 0.15 -18.45 17.70
CA ASN A 50 -0.32 -19.75 18.19
C ASN A 50 -0.52 -19.69 19.72
N PRO A 51 -1.76 -19.87 20.23
CA PRO A 51 -2.05 -19.78 21.67
C PRO A 51 -1.34 -20.85 22.51
N ARG A 52 -0.89 -21.95 21.89
CA ARG A 52 -0.15 -23.01 22.59
C ARG A 52 1.24 -22.59 23.10
N PHE A 53 1.74 -21.42 22.70
CA PHE A 53 3.01 -20.90 23.23
C PHE A 53 2.92 -20.36 24.65
N LEU A 54 1.73 -19.94 25.10
CA LEU A 54 1.54 -19.31 26.41
C LEU A 54 0.79 -20.18 27.42
N ALA A 55 0.40 -21.39 27.02
CA ALA A 55 -0.46 -22.25 27.81
C ALA A 55 0.21 -23.60 28.10
N ASP A 56 0.48 -23.87 29.38
CA ASP A 56 0.89 -25.20 29.85
C ASP A 56 -0.28 -26.20 29.83
N ASP A 57 -1.52 -25.70 29.97
CA ASP A 57 -2.77 -26.45 29.86
C ASP A 57 -3.40 -26.26 28.47
N PRO A 58 -3.63 -27.32 27.67
CA PRO A 58 -4.29 -27.20 26.37
C PRO A 58 -5.70 -26.59 26.39
N GLN A 59 -6.33 -26.45 27.56
CA GLN A 59 -7.62 -25.76 27.74
C GLN A 59 -7.50 -24.27 28.13
N ALA A 60 -6.33 -23.81 28.58
CA ALA A 60 -6.10 -22.42 28.93
C ALA A 60 -5.71 -21.64 27.66
N VAL A 61 -6.64 -20.94 27.02
CA VAL A 61 -6.35 -20.13 25.83
C VAL A 61 -5.97 -18.72 26.28
N ALA A 62 -4.70 -18.34 26.09
CA ALA A 62 -4.28 -16.96 26.25
C ALA A 62 -4.97 -16.08 25.18
N ASP A 63 -5.53 -14.94 25.59
CA ASP A 63 -6.10 -13.96 24.66
C ASP A 63 -4.99 -13.23 23.91
N LEU A 64 -4.72 -13.68 22.68
CA LEU A 64 -3.69 -13.11 21.81
C LEU A 64 -4.25 -12.11 20.79
N SER A 65 -5.57 -11.95 20.72
CA SER A 65 -6.26 -11.12 19.73
C SER A 65 -5.77 -9.66 19.75
N ARG A 66 -5.37 -9.17 20.93
CA ARG A 66 -4.84 -7.81 21.10
C ARG A 66 -3.54 -7.61 20.33
N PHE A 67 -2.63 -8.58 20.41
CA PHE A 67 -1.35 -8.52 19.70
C PHE A 67 -1.54 -8.67 18.18
N GLU A 68 -2.50 -9.49 17.75
CA GLU A 68 -2.87 -9.67 16.35
C GLU A 68 -3.39 -8.36 15.72
N ASN A 69 -4.09 -7.54 16.51
CA ASN A 69 -4.57 -6.21 16.12
C ASN A 69 -3.50 -5.11 16.25
N GLY A 70 -2.23 -5.45 16.47
CA GLY A 70 -1.12 -4.51 16.56
C GLY A 70 -0.95 -3.83 17.92
N GLN A 71 -1.63 -4.31 18.96
CA GLN A 71 -1.41 -3.82 20.33
C GLN A 71 -0.13 -4.43 20.90
N GLU A 72 0.83 -3.59 21.29
CA GLU A 72 2.12 -4.06 21.84
C GLU A 72 2.02 -4.55 23.29
N LEU A 73 1.18 -3.89 24.10
CA LEU A 73 1.09 -4.15 25.53
C LEU A 73 -0.38 -4.17 26.00
N PRO A 74 -0.83 -5.22 26.71
CA PRO A 74 -2.18 -5.26 27.27
C PRO A 74 -2.36 -4.22 28.38
N PRO A 75 -3.58 -3.82 28.74
CA PRO A 75 -3.82 -2.99 29.91
C PRO A 75 -3.39 -3.73 31.18
N GLY A 76 -2.67 -3.05 32.06
CA GLY A 76 -2.13 -3.61 33.28
C GLY A 76 -1.27 -2.61 34.03
N THR A 77 -0.79 -3.01 35.20
CA THR A 77 0.16 -2.22 35.99
C THR A 77 1.58 -2.59 35.57
N TYR A 78 2.38 -1.60 35.23
CA TYR A 78 3.75 -1.81 34.74
C TYR A 78 4.77 -1.03 35.56
N ARG A 79 5.91 -1.67 35.82
CA ARG A 79 7.08 -1.01 36.40
C ARG A 79 7.76 -0.19 35.31
N VAL A 80 7.66 1.13 35.39
CA VAL A 80 8.20 2.06 34.39
C VAL A 80 9.10 3.11 35.03
N ASP A 81 10.05 3.61 34.25
CA ASP A 81 10.85 4.78 34.60
C ASP A 81 10.11 6.05 34.21
N ILE A 82 9.86 6.91 35.19
CA ILE A 82 9.13 8.16 34.98
C ILE A 82 10.13 9.28 34.77
N TYR A 83 9.99 9.98 33.64
CA TYR A 83 10.76 11.17 33.30
C TYR A 83 9.85 12.40 33.23
N LEU A 84 10.35 13.53 33.72
CA LEU A 84 9.69 14.84 33.60
C LEU A 84 10.71 15.85 33.10
N ASN A 85 10.42 16.52 31.98
CA ASN A 85 11.34 17.46 31.32
C ASN A 85 12.74 16.87 31.11
N ASN A 86 12.81 15.63 30.64
CA ASN A 86 14.04 14.87 30.43
C ASN A 86 14.85 14.55 31.72
N GLY A 87 14.36 14.91 32.90
CA GLY A 87 14.91 14.50 34.19
C GLY A 87 14.28 13.21 34.68
N TYR A 88 15.10 12.25 35.12
CA TYR A 88 14.65 11.03 35.79
C TYR A 88 14.00 11.36 37.13
N MET A 89 12.85 10.72 37.42
CA MET A 89 12.09 10.94 38.66
C MET A 89 12.10 9.70 39.56
N ALA A 90 11.55 8.57 39.07
CA ALA A 90 11.45 7.34 39.83
C ALA A 90 11.10 6.15 38.94
N THR A 91 11.45 4.94 39.40
CA THR A 91 11.00 3.67 38.83
C THR A 91 9.90 3.07 39.72
N ARG A 92 8.66 3.05 39.25
CA ARG A 92 7.51 2.55 40.03
C ARG A 92 6.44 1.89 39.17
N ASP A 93 5.58 1.14 39.84
CA ASP A 93 4.38 0.56 39.25
C ASP A 93 3.34 1.68 39.01
N VAL A 94 2.84 1.79 37.78
CA VAL A 94 1.80 2.75 37.34
C VAL A 94 0.70 2.00 36.63
#